data_AF-T1FRU0-F1
#
_entry.id   AF-T1FRU0-F1
#
_cell.length_a   1.000
_cell.length_b   1.000
_cell.length_c   1.000
_cell.angle_alpha   90.00
_cell.angle_beta   90.00
_cell.angle_gamma   90.00
#
_symmetry.space_group_name_H-M   'P 1'
#
loop_
_entity.id
_entity.type
_entity.pdbx_description
1 polymer ?
#
loop_
_entity_poly.entity_id
_entity_poly.type
_entity_poly.pdbx_seq_one_letter_code
_entity_poly.pdbx_strand_id
1 'polypeptide(L)'
;MCRQQFDKAGMKFMTVVLATLYVIAALVMLGFGISIRATPDNFLAHYTYDGVDLRIIRGDAMQKIADLMIAVACFTILAGGFVMYSVILEKPRMLKISSIFLATLTLIDVILIIVAAAYPPRDTMVNDMKATLISDFNSQDVQTNGSVITSLPKNGGPYSWAHTQIYTKCCGVEGPADYGTLLAPNRTEKIPNMGETVLVVPMSCCRMQGQVERLKFNNLNQCVKNDSSEINQDGCLNSLMVFYRLTSLSVYRLSPILIAFEISLIAFQLKLAYDLATYQVMD
;
A
#
# COMPACT_ATOMS: atom_id res chain seq x y z
N MET A 1 34.80 37.78 -13.18
CA MET A 1 34.90 37.12 -11.86
C MET A 1 33.61 37.27 -11.02
N CYS A 2 33.07 38.47 -10.77
CA CYS A 2 31.89 38.63 -9.89
C CYS A 2 30.62 37.85 -10.31
N ARG A 3 30.29 37.77 -11.61
CA ARG A 3 29.10 37.03 -12.09
C ARG A 3 29.18 35.51 -11.83
N GLN A 4 30.36 34.92 -12.04
CA GLN A 4 30.58 33.48 -11.82
C GLN A 4 30.52 33.08 -10.34
N GLN A 5 30.91 33.96 -9.42
CA GLN A 5 30.78 33.68 -7.98
C GLN A 5 29.32 33.67 -7.52
N PHE A 6 28.49 34.54 -8.09
CA PHE A 6 27.05 34.60 -7.77
C PHE A 6 26.32 33.34 -8.25
N ASP A 7 26.61 32.87 -9.48
CA ASP A 7 26.01 31.66 -10.04
C ASP A 7 26.38 30.40 -9.22
N LYS A 8 27.64 30.30 -8.76
CA LYS A 8 28.11 29.17 -7.92
C LYS A 8 27.39 29.13 -6.56
N ALA A 9 27.26 30.28 -5.90
CA ALA A 9 26.57 30.37 -4.61
C ALA A 9 25.08 29.99 -4.75
N GLY A 10 24.43 30.45 -5.81
CA GLY A 10 23.03 30.11 -6.12
C GLY A 10 22.83 28.61 -6.33
N MET A 11 23.67 27.96 -7.15
CA MET A 11 23.56 26.51 -7.40
C MET A 11 23.78 25.66 -6.14
N LYS A 12 24.74 26.04 -5.29
CA LYS A 12 24.96 25.36 -4.01
C LYS A 12 23.73 25.47 -3.11
N PHE A 13 23.22 26.68 -2.95
CA PHE A 13 22.03 26.93 -2.13
C PHE A 13 20.84 26.11 -2.63
N MET A 14 20.56 26.14 -3.94
CA MET A 14 19.47 25.34 -4.54
C MET A 14 19.67 23.84 -4.33
N THR A 15 20.88 23.31 -4.52
CA THR A 15 21.15 21.87 -4.32
C THR A 15 20.93 21.46 -2.87
N VAL A 16 21.39 22.27 -1.91
CA VAL A 16 21.17 22.01 -0.47
C VAL A 16 19.69 22.07 -0.11
N VAL A 17 18.95 23.07 -0.62
CA VAL A 17 17.51 23.20 -0.38
C VAL A 17 16.75 21.99 -0.91
N LEU A 18 17.01 21.57 -2.16
CA LEU A 18 16.36 20.40 -2.74
C LEU A 18 16.70 19.11 -1.96
N ALA A 19 17.96 18.91 -1.61
CA ALA A 19 18.37 17.75 -0.81
C ALA A 19 17.75 17.76 0.61
N THR A 20 17.57 18.94 1.20
CA THR A 20 16.90 19.11 2.49
C THR A 20 15.43 18.73 2.40
N LEU A 21 14.72 19.19 1.35
CA LEU A 21 13.32 18.79 1.11
C LEU A 21 13.18 17.28 0.93
N TYR A 22 14.14 16.66 0.23
CA TYR A 22 14.19 15.20 0.06
C TYR A 22 14.33 14.46 1.40
N VAL A 23 15.21 14.94 2.29
CA VAL A 23 15.38 14.37 3.64
C VAL A 23 14.13 14.60 4.51
N ILE A 24 13.50 15.78 4.44
CA ILE A 24 12.27 16.06 5.20
C ILE A 24 11.15 15.09 4.77
N ALA A 25 10.95 14.88 3.47
CA ALA A 25 9.96 13.93 2.97
C ALA A 25 10.23 12.50 3.49
N ALA A 26 11.51 12.09 3.49
CA ALA A 26 11.91 10.80 4.03
C ALA A 26 11.69 10.70 5.55
N LEU A 27 11.93 11.76 6.32
CA LEU A 27 11.65 11.78 7.77
C LEU A 27 10.15 11.66 8.07
N VAL A 28 9.30 12.31 7.27
CA VAL A 28 7.83 12.14 7.38
C VAL A 28 7.42 10.71 7.10
N MET A 29 7.95 10.11 6.03
CA MET A 29 7.72 8.70 5.68
C MET A 29 8.21 7.75 6.77
N LEU A 30 9.38 8.02 7.36
CA LEU A 30 9.93 7.25 8.47
C LEU A 30 9.01 7.33 9.70
N GLY A 31 8.56 8.52 10.06
CA GLY A 31 7.63 8.73 11.18
C GLY A 31 6.32 7.96 10.97
N PHE A 32 5.79 7.98 9.74
CA PHE A 32 4.59 7.22 9.39
C PHE A 32 4.82 5.70 9.48
N GLY A 33 5.94 5.20 8.94
CA GLY A 33 6.31 3.78 9.03
C GLY A 33 6.50 3.31 10.48
N ILE A 34 7.18 4.10 11.32
CA ILE A 34 7.33 3.82 12.75
C ILE A 34 5.97 3.84 13.45
N SER A 35 5.09 4.79 13.11
CA SER A 35 3.74 4.86 13.70
C SER A 35 2.91 3.63 13.37
N ILE A 36 2.92 3.16 12.11
CA ILE A 36 2.24 1.91 11.73
C ILE A 36 2.85 0.72 12.48
N ARG A 37 4.17 0.66 12.58
CA ARG A 37 4.87 -0.45 13.25
C ARG A 37 4.62 -0.49 14.76
N ALA A 38 4.64 0.67 15.42
CA ALA A 38 4.53 0.78 16.88
C ALA A 38 3.08 0.57 17.36
N THR A 39 2.11 1.11 16.63
CA THR A 39 0.69 1.04 16.98
C THR A 39 -0.15 0.68 15.75
N PRO A 40 -0.02 -0.55 15.22
CA PRO A 40 -0.83 -0.97 14.06
C PRO A 40 -2.32 -0.87 14.39
N ASP A 41 -2.69 -1.17 15.63
CA ASP A 41 -4.06 -1.16 16.13
C ASP A 41 -4.70 0.24 16.02
N ASN A 42 -4.01 1.30 16.43
CA ASN A 42 -4.56 2.67 16.35
C ASN A 42 -4.73 3.16 14.91
N PHE A 43 -3.81 2.75 14.03
CA PHE A 43 -3.91 3.07 12.61
C PHE A 43 -5.11 2.36 12.01
N LEU A 44 -5.25 1.06 12.26
CA LEU A 44 -6.38 0.25 11.80
C LEU A 44 -7.70 0.72 12.39
N ALA A 45 -7.75 1.09 13.67
CA ALA A 45 -8.95 1.62 14.35
C ALA A 45 -9.54 2.84 13.65
N HIS A 46 -8.70 3.66 13.00
CA HIS A 46 -9.16 4.81 12.22
C HIS A 46 -9.84 4.41 10.90
N TYR A 47 -9.59 3.20 10.43
CA TYR A 47 -10.12 2.64 9.18
C TYR A 47 -11.05 1.44 9.39
N THR A 48 -11.26 0.99 10.63
CA THR A 48 -12.08 -0.17 10.99
C THR A 48 -13.21 0.21 11.95
N TYR A 49 -14.33 -0.52 11.90
CA TYR A 49 -15.50 -0.28 12.75
C TYR A 49 -15.22 -0.45 14.25
N ASP A 50 -15.95 0.30 15.08
CA ASP A 50 -15.95 0.14 16.54
C ASP A 50 -16.33 -1.29 16.96
N GLY A 51 -15.57 -1.88 17.89
CA GLY A 51 -15.84 -3.20 18.48
C GLY A 51 -15.00 -4.36 17.94
N VAL A 52 -13.99 -4.08 17.12
CA VAL A 52 -13.11 -5.08 16.50
C VAL A 52 -11.84 -5.24 17.33
N ASP A 53 -11.47 -6.49 17.65
CA ASP A 53 -10.20 -6.77 18.30
C ASP A 53 -9.06 -6.61 17.27
N LEU A 54 -8.44 -5.43 17.30
CA LEU A 54 -7.41 -5.00 16.35
C LEU A 54 -6.15 -5.87 16.39
N ARG A 55 -5.94 -6.60 17.50
CA ARG A 55 -4.83 -7.57 17.65
C ARG A 55 -4.85 -8.63 16.56
N ILE A 56 -6.01 -8.83 15.94
CA ILE A 56 -6.26 -9.91 15.02
C ILE A 56 -6.00 -9.49 13.56
N ILE A 57 -6.14 -8.19 13.23
CA ILE A 57 -5.77 -7.62 11.91
C ILE A 57 -4.25 -7.33 11.84
N ARG A 58 -3.49 -7.69 12.87
CA ARG A 58 -2.03 -7.68 12.89
C ARG A 58 -1.46 -8.74 11.94
N GLY A 59 -1.76 -8.62 10.65
CA GLY A 59 -1.20 -9.47 9.62
C GLY A 59 0.26 -9.12 9.35
N ASP A 60 1.05 -10.14 9.03
CA ASP A 60 2.44 -10.00 8.56
C ASP A 60 2.58 -8.98 7.42
N ALA A 61 1.53 -8.79 6.61
CA ALA A 61 1.51 -7.83 5.52
C ALA A 61 1.68 -6.37 5.98
N MET A 62 0.96 -5.94 7.03
CA MET A 62 1.06 -4.56 7.52
C MET A 62 2.43 -4.29 8.16
N GLN A 63 2.99 -5.29 8.86
CA GLN A 63 4.34 -5.20 9.39
C GLN A 63 5.38 -5.11 8.26
N LYS A 64 5.25 -5.94 7.22
CA LYS A 64 6.12 -5.89 6.03
C LYS A 64 6.05 -4.56 5.30
N ILE A 65 4.85 -3.97 5.16
CA ILE A 65 4.67 -2.63 4.57
C ILE A 65 5.37 -1.58 5.43
N ALA A 66 5.14 -1.60 6.75
CA ALA A 66 5.79 -0.65 7.65
C ALA A 66 7.32 -0.78 7.64
N ASP A 67 7.84 -2.01 7.64
CA ASP A 67 9.27 -2.30 7.55
C ASP A 67 9.88 -1.82 6.24
N LEU A 68 9.19 -2.05 5.12
CA LEU A 68 9.59 -1.55 3.82
C LEU A 68 9.63 -0.01 3.80
N MET A 69 8.59 0.64 4.36
CA MET A 69 8.54 2.11 4.44
C MET A 69 9.69 2.67 5.28
N ILE A 70 9.99 2.06 6.42
CA ILE A 70 11.12 2.43 7.28
C ILE A 70 12.44 2.26 6.54
N ALA A 71 12.63 1.11 5.86
CA ALA A 71 13.86 0.83 5.13
C ALA A 71 14.11 1.84 4.01
N VAL A 72 13.10 2.10 3.18
CA VAL A 72 13.16 3.10 2.10
C VAL A 72 13.46 4.49 2.66
N ALA A 73 12.78 4.89 3.74
CA ALA A 73 12.99 6.19 4.35
C ALA A 73 14.41 6.37 4.91
N CYS A 74 14.94 5.37 5.64
CA CYS A 74 16.31 5.38 6.15
C CYS A 74 17.33 5.49 5.00
N PHE A 75 17.15 4.71 3.95
CA PHE A 75 18.01 4.76 2.78
C PHE A 75 17.97 6.14 2.09
N THR A 76 16.78 6.72 1.98
CA THR A 76 16.55 8.06 1.39
C THR A 76 17.21 9.17 2.24
N ILE A 77 17.13 9.08 3.57
CA ILE A 77 17.81 9.99 4.49
C ILE A 77 19.33 9.93 4.30
N LEU A 78 19.90 8.72 4.20
CA LEU A 78 21.34 8.54 3.95
C LEU A 78 21.74 9.10 2.58
N ALA A 79 20.95 8.86 1.54
CA ALA A 79 21.18 9.39 0.21
C ALA A 79 21.17 10.93 0.20
N GLY A 80 20.13 11.56 0.74
CA GLY A 80 20.03 13.01 0.83
C GLY A 80 21.10 13.63 1.74
N GLY A 81 21.44 12.97 2.84
CA GLY A 81 22.54 13.35 3.72
C GLY A 81 23.89 13.33 2.99
N PHE A 82 24.16 12.28 2.21
CA PHE A 82 25.37 12.17 1.40
C PHE A 82 25.46 13.26 0.33
N VAL A 83 24.34 13.57 -0.32
CA VAL A 83 24.21 14.70 -1.26
C VAL A 83 24.57 16.02 -0.58
N MET A 84 23.94 16.35 0.55
CA MET A 84 24.23 17.59 1.30
C MET A 84 25.69 17.66 1.72
N TYR A 85 26.21 16.57 2.28
CA TYR A 85 27.61 16.48 2.70
C TYR A 85 28.59 16.70 1.53
N SER A 86 28.30 16.13 0.36
CA SER A 86 29.14 16.29 -0.84
C SER A 86 29.20 17.74 -1.32
N VAL A 87 28.10 18.50 -1.19
CA VAL A 87 28.03 19.92 -1.55
C VAL A 87 28.78 20.79 -0.55
N ILE A 88 28.66 20.51 0.75
CA ILE A 88 29.33 21.26 1.82
C ILE A 88 30.86 21.11 1.73
N LEU A 89 31.36 19.91 1.42
CA LEU A 89 32.80 19.68 1.31
C LEU A 89 33.45 20.31 0.09
N GLU A 90 32.66 20.68 -0.94
CA GLU A 90 33.15 21.25 -2.20
C GLU A 90 34.25 20.43 -2.89
N LYS A 91 34.29 19.11 -2.65
CA LYS A 91 35.26 18.23 -3.30
C LYS A 91 34.66 17.66 -4.59
N PRO A 92 35.24 17.93 -5.78
CA PRO A 92 34.66 17.51 -7.06
C PRO A 92 34.54 15.99 -7.17
N ARG A 93 35.45 15.22 -6.55
CA ARG A 93 35.37 13.75 -6.48
C ARG A 93 34.14 13.27 -5.71
N MET A 94 33.81 13.90 -4.57
CA MET A 94 32.65 13.51 -3.76
C MET A 94 31.34 13.82 -4.48
N LEU A 95 31.24 14.99 -5.11
CA LEU A 95 30.07 15.38 -5.92
C LEU A 95 29.83 14.41 -7.08
N LYS A 96 30.89 13.97 -7.78
CA LYS A 96 30.76 12.96 -8.84
C LYS A 96 30.25 11.62 -8.30
N ILE A 97 30.77 11.17 -7.16
CA ILE A 97 30.36 9.91 -6.53
C ILE A 97 28.88 10.00 -6.11
N SER A 98 28.45 11.10 -5.48
CA SER A 98 27.04 11.28 -5.09
C SER A 98 26.11 11.38 -6.30
N SER A 99 26.53 12.00 -7.40
CA SER A 99 25.76 12.00 -8.65
C SER A 99 25.63 10.62 -9.29
N ILE A 100 26.70 9.81 -9.31
CA ILE A 100 26.64 8.42 -9.83
C ILE A 100 25.70 7.57 -8.97
N PHE A 101 25.77 7.73 -7.65
CA PHE A 101 24.88 7.04 -6.72
C PHE A 101 23.41 7.41 -6.96
N LEU A 102 23.08 8.71 -7.03
CA LEU A 102 21.72 9.18 -7.36
C LEU A 102 21.25 8.67 -8.73
N ALA A 103 22.11 8.74 -9.76
CA ALA A 103 21.76 8.26 -11.09
C ALA A 103 21.42 6.75 -11.11
N THR A 104 22.09 5.97 -10.26
CA THR A 104 21.80 4.53 -10.10
C THR A 104 20.43 4.32 -9.47
N LEU A 105 20.04 5.14 -8.49
CA LEU A 105 18.71 5.09 -7.87
C LEU A 105 17.62 5.48 -8.85
N THR A 106 17.80 6.59 -9.57
CA THR A 106 16.86 7.00 -10.62
C THR A 106 16.69 5.91 -11.69
N LEU A 107 17.77 5.21 -12.05
CA LEU A 107 17.69 4.09 -13.00
C LEU A 107 16.87 2.91 -12.43
N ILE A 108 17.08 2.56 -11.16
CA ILE A 108 16.31 1.52 -10.48
C ILE A 108 14.82 1.89 -10.46
N ASP A 109 14.49 3.14 -10.13
CA ASP A 109 13.10 3.61 -10.11
C ASP A 109 12.44 3.54 -11.48
N VAL A 110 13.15 3.95 -12.54
CA VAL A 110 12.67 3.83 -13.92
C VAL A 110 12.42 2.36 -14.28
N ILE A 111 13.33 1.44 -13.92
CA ILE A 111 13.15 0.00 -14.16
C ILE A 111 11.92 -0.52 -13.40
N LEU A 112 11.75 -0.15 -12.13
CA LEU A 112 10.60 -0.56 -11.33
C LEU A 112 9.27 -0.06 -11.92
N ILE A 113 9.22 1.18 -12.41
CA ILE A 113 8.04 1.74 -13.07
C ILE A 113 7.74 0.97 -14.36
N ILE A 114 8.75 0.66 -15.17
CA ILE A 114 8.58 -0.11 -16.41
C ILE A 114 8.07 -1.52 -16.10
N VAL A 115 8.65 -2.20 -15.10
CA VAL A 115 8.22 -3.54 -14.69
C VAL A 115 6.79 -3.52 -14.18
N ALA A 116 6.42 -2.55 -13.32
CA ALA A 116 5.07 -2.40 -12.81
C ALA A 116 4.04 -2.10 -13.92
N ALA A 117 4.44 -1.36 -14.96
CA ALA A 117 3.59 -1.08 -16.11
C ALA A 117 3.46 -2.26 -17.09
N ALA A 118 4.56 -2.98 -17.34
CA ALA A 118 4.62 -4.07 -18.31
C ALA A 118 3.99 -5.36 -17.78
N TYR A 119 4.07 -5.61 -16.47
CA TYR A 119 3.56 -6.81 -15.82
C TYR A 119 2.54 -6.44 -14.73
N PRO A 120 1.34 -5.96 -15.12
CA PRO A 120 0.28 -5.73 -14.14
C PRO A 120 -0.04 -7.07 -13.47
N PRO A 121 -0.06 -7.14 -12.13
CA PRO A 121 -0.08 -8.41 -11.40
C PRO A 121 -1.44 -9.12 -11.43
N ARG A 122 -2.28 -8.92 -12.45
CA ARG A 122 -3.68 -9.36 -12.44
C ARG A 122 -3.80 -10.86 -12.19
N ASP A 123 -3.09 -11.69 -12.94
CA ASP A 123 -3.24 -13.14 -12.86
C ASP A 123 -2.63 -13.72 -11.57
N THR A 124 -1.50 -13.18 -11.13
CA THR A 124 -0.89 -13.55 -9.84
C THR A 124 -1.77 -13.10 -8.67
N MET A 125 -2.35 -11.90 -8.75
CA MET A 125 -3.24 -11.34 -7.74
C MET A 125 -4.55 -12.11 -7.62
N VAL A 126 -5.13 -12.60 -8.73
CA VAL A 126 -6.31 -13.49 -8.68
C VAL A 126 -5.98 -14.75 -7.89
N ASN A 127 -4.87 -15.42 -8.24
CA ASN A 127 -4.48 -16.68 -7.62
C ASN A 127 -4.12 -16.50 -6.14
N ASP A 128 -3.38 -15.45 -5.80
CA ASP A 128 -3.01 -15.12 -4.43
C ASP A 128 -4.24 -14.76 -3.59
N MET A 129 -5.15 -13.93 -4.12
CA MET A 129 -6.40 -13.60 -3.43
C MET A 129 -7.28 -14.83 -3.23
N LYS A 130 -7.36 -15.73 -4.22
CA LYS A 130 -8.09 -17.00 -4.06
C LYS A 130 -7.43 -17.86 -2.99
N ALA A 131 -6.10 -18.00 -3.02
CA ALA A 131 -5.37 -18.76 -2.02
C ALA A 131 -5.59 -18.20 -0.60
N THR A 132 -5.55 -16.88 -0.42
CA THR A 132 -5.83 -16.21 0.85
C THR A 132 -7.28 -16.42 1.28
N LEU A 133 -8.25 -16.25 0.37
CA LEU A 133 -9.67 -16.49 0.66
C LEU A 133 -9.89 -17.93 1.16
N ILE A 134 -9.29 -18.91 0.48
CA ILE A 134 -9.37 -20.32 0.84
C ILE A 134 -8.74 -20.54 2.23
N SER A 135 -7.50 -20.10 2.42
CA SER A 135 -6.76 -20.27 3.67
C SER A 135 -7.50 -19.67 4.87
N ASP A 136 -7.99 -18.45 4.71
CA ASP A 136 -8.63 -17.69 5.79
C ASP A 136 -9.96 -18.34 6.21
N PHE A 137 -10.82 -18.67 5.24
CA PHE A 137 -12.14 -19.24 5.55
C PHE A 137 -12.12 -20.74 5.84
N ASN A 138 -11.08 -21.50 5.45
CA ASN A 138 -10.89 -22.91 5.83
C ASN A 138 -10.12 -23.14 7.13
N SER A 139 -9.62 -22.09 7.78
CA SER A 139 -8.95 -22.23 9.08
C SER A 139 -9.88 -22.91 10.11
N GLN A 140 -9.32 -23.83 10.92
CA GLN A 140 -10.06 -24.56 11.96
C GLN A 140 -10.78 -23.61 12.92
N ASP A 141 -10.23 -22.42 13.17
CA ASP A 141 -10.82 -21.41 14.04
C ASP A 141 -12.12 -20.80 13.49
N VAL A 142 -12.23 -20.62 12.16
CA VAL A 142 -13.51 -20.21 11.55
C VAL A 142 -14.51 -21.36 11.58
N GLN A 143 -14.05 -22.61 11.46
CA GLN A 143 -14.91 -23.79 11.53
C GLN A 143 -15.43 -24.10 12.94
N THR A 144 -14.70 -23.70 13.99
CA THR A 144 -15.01 -24.07 15.39
C THR A 144 -15.53 -22.93 16.25
N ASN A 145 -15.09 -21.68 16.01
CA ASN A 145 -15.31 -20.55 16.92
C ASN A 145 -15.99 -19.33 16.29
N GLY A 146 -16.18 -19.31 14.97
CA GLY A 146 -16.69 -18.16 14.24
C GLY A 146 -18.06 -18.43 13.64
N SER A 147 -19.07 -17.68 14.08
CA SER A 147 -20.31 -17.55 13.32
C SER A 147 -19.99 -16.71 12.07
N VAL A 148 -20.22 -17.21 10.86
CA VAL A 148 -19.99 -16.42 9.63
C VAL A 148 -21.18 -15.49 9.36
N ILE A 149 -22.26 -15.62 10.15
CA ILE A 149 -23.55 -14.94 9.93
C ILE A 149 -23.97 -14.01 11.08
N THR A 150 -23.69 -14.37 12.33
CA THR A 150 -24.25 -13.65 13.50
C THR A 150 -23.31 -12.61 14.10
N SER A 151 -22.04 -12.65 13.70
CA SER A 151 -21.00 -11.74 14.14
C SER A 151 -19.91 -11.68 13.07
N LEU A 152 -19.21 -10.55 12.99
CA LEU A 152 -18.02 -10.47 12.16
C LEU A 152 -16.99 -11.51 12.64
N PRO A 153 -16.27 -12.18 11.73
CA PRO A 153 -15.23 -13.11 12.12
C PRO A 153 -14.28 -12.42 13.08
N LYS A 154 -13.91 -13.11 14.16
CA LYS A 154 -12.92 -12.58 15.09
C LYS A 154 -11.52 -12.70 14.51
N ASN A 155 -11.26 -13.63 13.57
CA ASN A 155 -9.94 -13.88 12.98
C ASN A 155 -9.57 -12.89 11.86
N GLY A 156 -8.27 -12.60 11.73
CA GLY A 156 -7.78 -11.40 11.03
C GLY A 156 -7.99 -11.42 9.54
N GLY A 157 -7.64 -12.54 8.92
CA GLY A 157 -7.87 -12.79 7.50
C GLY A 157 -9.35 -12.76 7.13
N PRO A 158 -10.20 -13.61 7.76
CA PRO A 158 -11.64 -13.59 7.54
C PRO A 158 -12.31 -12.24 7.81
N TYR A 159 -11.85 -11.52 8.84
CA TYR A 159 -12.32 -10.17 9.15
C TYR A 159 -11.94 -9.18 8.04
N SER A 160 -10.69 -9.20 7.57
CA SER A 160 -10.23 -8.34 6.46
C SER A 160 -11.07 -8.55 5.20
N TRP A 161 -11.40 -9.81 4.89
CA TRP A 161 -12.32 -10.16 3.82
C TRP A 161 -13.72 -9.63 4.05
N ALA A 162 -14.29 -9.84 5.23
CA ALA A 162 -15.62 -9.35 5.57
C ALA A 162 -15.71 -7.82 5.46
N HIS A 163 -14.69 -7.11 5.96
CA HIS A 163 -14.57 -5.66 5.86
C HIS A 163 -14.50 -5.20 4.41
N THR A 164 -13.64 -5.82 3.60
CA THR A 164 -13.49 -5.49 2.18
C THR A 164 -14.80 -5.69 1.43
N GLN A 165 -15.48 -6.81 1.66
CA GLN A 165 -16.75 -7.15 1.02
C GLN A 165 -17.88 -6.19 1.36
N ILE A 166 -17.99 -5.82 2.64
CA ILE A 166 -18.97 -4.86 3.12
C ILE A 166 -18.69 -3.46 2.56
N TYR A 167 -17.45 -2.98 2.69
CA TYR A 167 -17.08 -1.62 2.31
C TYR A 167 -17.14 -1.40 0.80
N THR A 168 -16.65 -2.38 0.03
CA THR A 168 -16.59 -2.29 -1.44
C THR A 168 -17.78 -2.95 -2.14
N LYS A 169 -18.76 -3.43 -1.37
CA LYS A 169 -20.00 -4.07 -1.86
C LYS A 169 -19.72 -5.17 -2.89
N CYS A 170 -18.78 -6.05 -2.58
CA CYS A 170 -18.37 -7.16 -3.43
C CYS A 170 -18.55 -8.50 -2.72
N CYS A 171 -18.38 -9.60 -3.44
CA CYS A 171 -18.36 -10.95 -2.88
C CYS A 171 -17.32 -11.82 -3.59
N GLY A 172 -16.52 -12.55 -2.81
CA GLY A 172 -15.47 -13.41 -3.35
C GLY A 172 -14.35 -12.65 -4.08
N VAL A 173 -13.47 -13.36 -4.77
CA VAL A 173 -12.40 -12.74 -5.58
C VAL A 173 -12.98 -12.26 -6.90
N GLU A 174 -13.58 -13.16 -7.66
CA GLU A 174 -14.21 -12.90 -8.96
C GLU A 174 -15.74 -12.87 -8.86
N GLY A 175 -16.31 -13.46 -7.82
CA GLY A 175 -17.74 -13.39 -7.52
C GLY A 175 -18.15 -14.34 -6.39
N PRO A 176 -19.45 -14.40 -6.06
CA PRO A 176 -19.97 -15.26 -4.99
C PRO A 176 -19.75 -16.76 -5.22
N ALA A 177 -19.56 -17.17 -6.48
CA ALA A 177 -19.25 -18.55 -6.84
C ALA A 177 -17.94 -19.07 -6.20
N ASP A 178 -16.99 -18.19 -5.86
CA ASP A 178 -15.74 -18.58 -5.18
C ASP A 178 -15.98 -19.27 -3.82
N TYR A 179 -17.13 -19.03 -3.20
CA TYR A 179 -17.52 -19.68 -1.95
C TYR A 179 -18.22 -21.03 -2.13
N GLY A 180 -18.69 -21.35 -3.34
CA GLY A 180 -19.45 -22.58 -3.63
C GLY A 180 -18.69 -23.86 -3.31
N THR A 181 -17.35 -23.84 -3.40
CA THR A 181 -16.47 -24.98 -3.04
C THR A 181 -15.87 -24.87 -1.64
N LEU A 182 -15.97 -23.70 -0.99
CA LEU A 182 -15.35 -23.42 0.31
C LEU A 182 -16.32 -23.56 1.48
N LEU A 183 -17.60 -23.27 1.24
CA LEU A 183 -18.64 -23.26 2.27
C LEU A 183 -19.69 -24.36 2.08
N ALA A 184 -19.85 -24.97 0.90
CA ALA A 184 -20.85 -26.01 0.66
C ALA A 184 -20.22 -27.40 0.41
N PRO A 185 -20.75 -28.52 0.99
CA PRO A 185 -22.09 -28.70 1.57
C PRO A 185 -22.17 -28.96 3.08
N ASN A 186 -21.07 -28.87 3.86
CA ASN A 186 -21.06 -29.32 5.27
C ASN A 186 -21.13 -28.21 6.32
N ARG A 187 -21.21 -26.92 5.94
CA ARG A 187 -21.35 -25.83 6.91
C ARG A 187 -22.80 -25.44 7.11
N THR A 188 -23.38 -25.97 8.19
CA THR A 188 -24.67 -25.54 8.72
C THR A 188 -24.45 -24.64 9.93
N GLU A 189 -25.09 -23.47 9.95
CA GLU A 189 -25.01 -22.55 11.09
C GLU A 189 -26.42 -22.24 11.59
N LYS A 190 -26.57 -22.09 12.91
CA LYS A 190 -27.84 -21.71 13.52
C LYS A 190 -27.97 -20.19 13.53
N ILE A 191 -28.90 -19.68 12.74
CA ILE A 191 -29.17 -18.25 12.62
C ILE A 191 -30.27 -17.86 13.64
N PRO A 192 -30.10 -16.76 14.40
CA PRO A 192 -31.14 -16.23 15.27
C PRO A 192 -32.45 -16.04 14.50
N ASN A 193 -33.55 -16.55 15.07
CA ASN A 193 -34.89 -16.51 14.49
C ASN A 193 -35.10 -17.31 13.18
N MET A 194 -34.15 -18.14 12.75
CA MET A 194 -34.29 -18.95 11.51
C MET A 194 -33.90 -20.42 11.67
N GLY A 195 -33.16 -20.80 12.71
CA GLY A 195 -32.73 -22.20 12.92
C GLY A 195 -31.48 -22.56 12.11
N GLU A 196 -31.23 -23.85 11.91
CA GLU A 196 -30.07 -24.33 11.15
C GLU A 196 -30.24 -24.09 9.64
N THR A 197 -29.22 -23.51 9.01
CA THR A 197 -29.22 -23.18 7.57
C THR A 197 -27.89 -23.59 6.93
N VAL A 198 -27.94 -24.16 5.72
CA VAL A 198 -26.74 -24.45 4.90
C VAL A 198 -26.23 -23.15 4.28
N LEU A 199 -24.96 -22.85 4.52
CA LEU A 199 -24.30 -21.63 4.06
C LEU A 199 -23.66 -21.79 2.69
N VAL A 200 -23.98 -20.88 1.77
CA VAL A 200 -23.30 -20.82 0.47
C VAL A 200 -22.34 -19.63 0.37
N VAL A 201 -22.62 -18.53 1.05
CA VAL A 201 -21.79 -17.31 1.10
C VAL A 201 -21.79 -16.70 2.51
N PRO A 202 -20.76 -15.92 2.91
CA PRO A 202 -20.74 -15.22 4.19
C PRO A 202 -21.70 -14.02 4.22
N MET A 203 -22.11 -13.55 5.40
CA MET A 203 -23.00 -12.39 5.54
C MET A 203 -22.43 -11.10 4.92
N SER A 204 -21.11 -10.98 4.88
CA SER A 204 -20.41 -9.83 4.31
C SER A 204 -20.63 -9.68 2.80
N CYS A 205 -21.05 -10.75 2.12
CA CYS A 205 -21.48 -10.73 0.73
C CYS A 205 -22.90 -10.22 0.51
N CYS A 206 -23.70 -10.08 1.57
CA CYS A 206 -25.10 -9.70 1.47
C CYS A 206 -25.27 -8.21 1.20
N ARG A 207 -26.29 -7.88 0.40
CA ARG A 207 -26.67 -6.50 0.12
C ARG A 207 -27.22 -5.83 1.37
N MET A 208 -26.64 -4.67 1.68
CA MET A 208 -27.02 -3.88 2.86
C MET A 208 -28.13 -2.88 2.55
N GLN A 209 -28.99 -2.67 3.54
CA GLN A 209 -29.99 -1.62 3.56
C GLN A 209 -29.41 -0.36 4.21
N GLY A 210 -28.93 0.59 3.41
CA GLY A 210 -28.44 1.88 3.89
C GLY A 210 -26.94 1.93 4.19
N GLN A 211 -26.55 2.64 5.27
CA GLN A 211 -25.15 2.88 5.63
C GLN A 211 -24.53 1.74 6.45
N VAL A 212 -23.20 1.63 6.39
CA VAL A 212 -22.45 0.47 6.91
C VAL A 212 -22.51 0.35 8.45
N GLU A 213 -22.68 1.46 9.17
CA GLU A 213 -22.58 1.54 10.63
C GLU A 213 -23.60 0.72 11.42
N ARG A 214 -24.68 0.21 10.80
CA ARG A 214 -25.72 -0.57 11.48
C ARG A 214 -25.91 -2.00 10.99
N LEU A 215 -25.04 -2.50 10.10
CA LEU A 215 -25.11 -3.85 9.50
C LEU A 215 -26.55 -4.36 9.30
N LYS A 216 -27.37 -3.56 8.60
CA LYS A 216 -28.73 -3.95 8.23
C LYS A 216 -28.74 -4.54 6.84
N PHE A 217 -29.29 -5.73 6.69
CA PHE A 217 -29.42 -6.43 5.40
C PHE A 217 -30.86 -6.41 4.91
N ASN A 218 -31.05 -6.37 3.59
CA ASN A 218 -32.39 -6.41 2.98
C ASN A 218 -33.10 -7.73 3.31
N ASN A 219 -32.47 -8.86 2.98
CA ASN A 219 -32.94 -10.19 3.37
C ASN A 219 -31.76 -11.15 3.60
N LEU A 220 -31.29 -11.20 4.85
CA LEU A 220 -30.16 -12.05 5.23
C LEU A 220 -30.43 -13.55 4.96
N ASN A 221 -31.68 -14.01 5.13
CA ASN A 221 -32.06 -15.42 4.95
C ASN A 221 -31.89 -15.86 3.49
N GLN A 222 -32.40 -15.05 2.56
CA GLN A 222 -32.31 -15.33 1.14
C GLN A 222 -30.86 -15.22 0.66
N CYS A 223 -30.13 -14.19 1.13
CA CYS A 223 -28.74 -14.00 0.78
C CYS A 223 -27.86 -15.23 1.11
N VAL A 224 -27.86 -15.71 2.36
CA VAL A 224 -26.93 -16.79 2.77
C VAL A 224 -27.24 -18.14 2.09
N LYS A 225 -28.47 -18.28 1.54
CA LYS A 225 -28.95 -19.40 0.74
C LYS A 225 -28.67 -19.26 -0.76
N ASN A 226 -27.82 -18.32 -1.15
CA ASN A 226 -27.42 -18.07 -2.53
C ASN A 226 -28.48 -17.36 -3.40
N ASP A 227 -29.39 -16.56 -2.81
CA ASP A 227 -30.30 -15.75 -3.62
C ASP A 227 -29.55 -14.59 -4.29
N SER A 228 -29.44 -14.66 -5.61
CA SER A 228 -28.68 -13.70 -6.42
C SER A 228 -29.17 -12.25 -6.28
N SER A 229 -30.45 -12.01 -5.96
CA SER A 229 -30.98 -10.64 -5.81
C SER A 229 -30.51 -9.96 -4.52
N GLU A 230 -30.11 -10.76 -3.52
CA GLU A 230 -29.71 -10.32 -2.19
C GLU A 230 -28.20 -10.34 -1.96
N ILE A 231 -27.42 -10.81 -2.95
CA ILE A 231 -25.96 -10.93 -2.90
C ILE A 231 -25.29 -9.86 -3.78
N ASN A 232 -24.14 -9.36 -3.32
CA ASN A 232 -23.23 -8.57 -4.15
C ASN A 232 -22.61 -9.48 -5.22
N GLN A 233 -22.96 -9.24 -6.49
CA GLN A 233 -22.53 -10.11 -7.60
C GLN A 233 -21.11 -9.79 -8.08
N ASP A 234 -20.62 -8.59 -7.80
CA ASP A 234 -19.30 -8.16 -8.24
C ASP A 234 -18.19 -8.80 -7.38
N GLY A 235 -17.17 -9.35 -8.03
CA GLY A 235 -15.96 -9.83 -7.36
C GLY A 235 -15.13 -8.71 -6.74
N CYS A 236 -14.55 -8.96 -5.56
CA CYS A 236 -13.74 -7.96 -4.86
C CYS A 236 -12.47 -7.57 -5.61
N LEU A 237 -11.97 -8.44 -6.49
CA LEU A 237 -10.87 -8.12 -7.39
C LEU A 237 -11.22 -6.93 -8.29
N ASN A 238 -12.46 -6.82 -8.79
CA ASN A 238 -12.84 -5.70 -9.64
C ASN A 238 -12.81 -4.38 -8.86
N SER A 239 -13.35 -4.36 -7.64
CA SER A 239 -13.30 -3.19 -6.76
C SER A 239 -11.87 -2.80 -6.40
N LEU A 240 -11.01 -3.78 -6.08
CA LEU A 240 -9.59 -3.55 -5.81
C LEU A 240 -8.84 -3.10 -7.06
N MET A 241 -9.17 -3.62 -8.25
CA MET A 241 -8.57 -3.20 -9.52
C MET A 241 -8.97 -1.78 -9.90
N VAL A 242 -10.18 -1.33 -9.56
CA VAL A 242 -10.57 0.08 -9.70
C VAL A 242 -9.75 0.95 -8.75
N PHE A 243 -9.62 0.55 -7.48
CA PHE A 243 -8.77 1.26 -6.52
C PHE A 243 -7.30 1.28 -6.96
N TYR A 244 -6.78 0.16 -7.44
CA TYR A 244 -5.44 0.02 -7.99
C TYR A 244 -5.28 0.87 -9.25
N ARG A 245 -6.26 0.94 -10.15
CA ARG A 245 -6.21 1.83 -11.32
C ARG A 245 -6.17 3.30 -10.92
N LEU A 246 -6.96 3.70 -9.92
CA LEU A 246 -6.96 5.09 -9.43
C LEU A 246 -5.68 5.44 -8.69
N THR A 247 -5.16 4.55 -7.85
CA THR A 247 -3.91 4.76 -7.12
C THR A 247 -2.69 4.63 -8.02
N SER A 248 -2.65 3.67 -8.94
CA SER A 248 -1.61 3.56 -9.96
C SER A 248 -1.60 4.78 -10.88
N LEU A 249 -2.75 5.36 -11.23
CA LEU A 249 -2.80 6.65 -11.94
C LEU A 249 -2.08 7.76 -11.16
N SER A 250 -2.27 7.81 -9.84
CA SER A 250 -1.55 8.75 -8.97
C SER A 250 -0.05 8.46 -8.95
N VAL A 251 0.35 7.19 -8.84
CA VAL A 251 1.77 6.78 -8.91
C VAL A 251 2.38 7.18 -10.25
N TYR A 252 1.76 6.82 -11.38
CA TYR A 252 2.23 7.17 -12.73
C TYR A 252 2.30 8.68 -12.98
N ARG A 253 1.49 9.48 -12.29
CA ARG A 253 1.53 10.95 -12.39
C ARG A 253 2.62 11.56 -11.51
N LEU A 254 2.86 11.01 -10.33
CA LEU A 254 3.83 11.54 -9.38
C LEU A 254 5.26 11.05 -9.67
N SER A 255 5.43 9.85 -10.21
CA SER A 255 6.75 9.28 -10.52
C SER A 255 7.58 10.13 -11.49
N PRO A 256 7.04 10.68 -12.60
CA PRO A 256 7.81 11.56 -13.48
C PRO A 256 8.27 12.85 -12.79
N ILE A 257 7.49 13.37 -11.83
CA ILE A 257 7.85 14.56 -11.05
C ILE A 257 9.05 14.25 -10.16
N LEU A 258 9.02 13.08 -9.49
CA LEU A 258 10.14 12.61 -8.67
C LEU A 258 11.40 12.39 -9.52
N ILE A 259 11.28 11.73 -10.67
CA ILE A 259 12.41 11.52 -11.60
C ILE A 259 12.98 12.85 -12.09
N ALA A 260 12.13 13.80 -12.48
CA ALA A 260 12.57 15.12 -12.92
C ALA A 260 13.30 15.88 -11.80
N PHE A 261 12.85 15.72 -10.56
CA PHE A 261 13.49 16.28 -9.38
C PHE A 261 14.89 15.68 -9.15
N GLU A 262 15.02 14.35 -9.23
CA GLU A 262 16.31 13.66 -9.09
C GLU A 262 17.30 14.04 -10.22
N ILE A 263 16.83 14.08 -11.47
CA ILE A 263 17.63 14.52 -12.62
C ILE A 263 18.12 15.95 -12.41
N SER A 264 17.28 16.84 -11.87
CA SER A 264 17.66 18.22 -11.57
C SER A 264 18.77 18.28 -10.50
N LEU A 265 18.64 17.49 -9.43
CA LEU A 265 19.68 17.35 -8.40
C LEU A 265 21.01 16.87 -8.99
N ILE A 266 20.98 15.82 -9.81
CA ILE A 266 22.17 15.27 -10.49
C ILE A 266 22.80 16.33 -11.40
N ALA A 267 22.00 17.04 -12.20
CA ALA A 267 22.47 18.09 -13.10
C ALA A 267 23.19 19.22 -12.34
N PHE A 268 22.61 19.69 -11.23
CA PHE A 268 23.23 20.73 -10.40
C PHE A 268 24.53 20.26 -9.75
N GLN A 269 24.59 19.03 -9.25
CA GLN A 269 25.80 18.47 -8.67
C GLN A 269 26.93 18.33 -9.70
N LEU A 270 26.64 17.79 -10.88
CA LEU A 270 27.63 17.63 -11.95
C LEU A 270 28.13 18.99 -12.43
N LYS A 271 27.25 19.97 -12.56
CA LYS A 271 27.62 21.35 -12.92
C LYS A 271 28.54 21.96 -11.86
N LEU A 272 28.19 21.83 -10.58
CA LEU A 272 29.02 22.31 -9.47
C LEU A 272 30.39 21.61 -9.43
N ALA A 273 30.42 20.29 -9.67
CA ALA A 273 31.65 19.50 -9.71
C ALA A 273 32.57 19.91 -10.86
N TYR A 274 32.00 20.19 -12.04
CA TYR A 274 32.74 20.68 -13.19
C TYR A 274 33.36 22.04 -12.91
N ASP A 275 32.56 23.00 -12.43
CA ASP A 275 33.04 24.36 -12.15
C ASP A 275 34.16 24.33 -11.10
N LEU A 276 34.02 23.54 -10.03
CA LEU A 276 35.06 23.35 -9.01
C LEU A 276 36.36 22.77 -9.57
N ALA A 277 36.27 21.77 -10.46
CA ALA A 277 37.44 21.17 -11.08
C ALA A 277 38.18 22.15 -12.00
N THR A 278 37.45 23.01 -12.71
CA THR A 278 38.06 24.04 -13.58
C THR A 278 38.83 25.08 -12.78
N TYR A 279 38.34 25.51 -11.61
CA TYR A 279 39.07 26.45 -10.75
C TYR A 279 40.39 25.86 -10.23
N GLN A 280 40.40 24.58 -9.84
CA GLN A 280 41.60 23.91 -9.33
C GLN A 280 42.75 23.75 -10.34
N VAL A 281 42.48 23.94 -11.64
CA VAL A 281 43.51 23.89 -12.70
C VAL A 281 44.11 25.27 -12.96
N MET A 282 43.42 26.35 -12.55
CA MET A 282 43.90 27.72 -12.72
C MET A 282 44.79 28.19 -11.57
N ASP A 283 44.71 27.53 -10.41
CA ASP A 283 45.56 27.73 -9.24
C ASP A 283 46.81 26.83 -9.32
#